data_AF-A0A2S4MMS3-F1
#
_entry.id   AF-A0A2S4MMS3-F1
#
_cell.length_a   1.000
_cell.length_b   1.000
_cell.length_c   1.000
_cell.angle_alpha   90.00
_cell.angle_beta   90.00
_cell.angle_gamma   90.00
#
_symmetry.space_group_name_H-M   'P 1'
#
loop_
_entity.id
_entity.type
_entity.pdbx_description
1 polymer ?
#
loop_
_entity_poly.entity_id
_entity_poly.type
_entity_poly.pdbx_seq_one_letter_code
_entity_poly.pdbx_strand_id
1 'polypeptide(L)'
;MIIIPMVGLSSRFFKAGFTKPKFQLELSGETVFSRAVRSFEHYFDSERFLFITRPDYDTPAFVSSELERLGIANASVTTIAHDTQGQAETVSLGLKDTAGSEPLLIFNIDTFRYDYRKPDFIDTCDGYLEVFSGEGDHWSFVEPGAENSVLRTTEKERISSLCSDGLYYFKTRDLFETALSEARAKNETTKGEFYIAPLYNTLIKSGASIKYEEIALSEIDFCGTPDEFEALKKKFSS
;
A
#
# COMPACT_ATOMS: atom_id res chain seq x y z
N MET A 1 -7.80 -8.26 7.20
CA MET A 1 -8.22 -6.91 6.75
C MET A 1 -7.29 -6.34 5.69
N ILE A 2 -7.85 -5.63 4.71
CA ILE A 2 -7.14 -4.84 3.70
C ILE A 2 -7.20 -3.35 4.07
N ILE A 3 -6.07 -2.63 4.01
CA ILE A 3 -5.94 -1.25 4.49
C ILE A 3 -5.37 -0.38 3.37
N ILE A 4 -6.08 0.71 3.04
CA ILE A 4 -5.67 1.66 2.01
C ILE A 4 -5.47 3.05 2.63
N PRO A 5 -4.25 3.39 3.11
CA PRO A 5 -3.92 4.75 3.52
C PRO A 5 -3.81 5.68 2.30
N MET A 6 -4.67 6.69 2.23
CA MET A 6 -4.77 7.62 1.11
C MET A 6 -4.76 9.09 1.57
N VAL A 7 -3.86 9.42 2.49
CA VAL A 7 -3.69 10.79 3.02
C VAL A 7 -2.74 11.67 2.18
N GLY A 8 -2.23 11.16 1.06
CA GLY A 8 -1.31 11.88 0.19
C GLY A 8 -1.97 13.06 -0.55
N LEU A 9 -1.27 14.21 -0.61
CA LEU A 9 -1.80 15.47 -1.12
C LEU A 9 -1.88 15.59 -2.65
N SER A 10 -1.56 14.54 -3.42
CA SER A 10 -1.55 14.57 -4.90
C SER A 10 -0.74 15.75 -5.50
N SER A 11 0.28 16.26 -4.81
CA SER A 11 0.95 17.52 -5.15
C SER A 11 1.60 17.53 -6.55
N ARG A 12 2.03 16.37 -7.05
CA ARG A 12 2.57 16.24 -8.43
C ARG A 12 1.48 16.49 -9.49
N PHE A 13 0.26 16.02 -9.24
CA PHE A 13 -0.89 16.23 -10.12
C PHE A 13 -1.33 17.69 -10.09
N PHE A 14 -1.47 18.30 -8.91
CA PHE A 14 -1.83 19.73 -8.85
C PHE A 14 -0.78 20.63 -9.54
N LYS A 15 0.52 20.33 -9.39
CA LYS A 15 1.59 21.04 -10.12
C LYS A 15 1.53 20.85 -11.64
N ALA A 16 1.03 19.72 -12.12
CA ALA A 16 0.82 19.44 -13.53
C ALA A 16 -0.50 20.03 -14.10
N GLY A 17 -1.27 20.76 -13.28
CA GLY A 17 -2.48 21.47 -13.72
C GLY A 17 -3.80 20.71 -13.51
N PHE A 18 -3.77 19.54 -12.86
CA PHE A 18 -4.99 18.84 -12.47
C PHE A 18 -5.72 19.60 -11.36
N THR A 19 -7.05 19.55 -11.34
CA THR A 19 -7.90 20.26 -10.36
C THR A 19 -8.51 19.34 -9.30
N LYS A 20 -8.36 18.02 -9.47
CA LYS A 20 -8.81 16.99 -8.54
C LYS A 20 -7.63 16.17 -8.03
N PRO A 21 -7.71 15.59 -6.82
CA PRO A 21 -6.70 14.63 -6.36
C PRO A 21 -6.67 13.38 -7.26
N LYS A 22 -5.51 12.71 -7.34
CA LYS A 22 -5.25 11.65 -8.33
C LYS A 22 -6.29 10.53 -8.30
N PHE A 23 -6.72 10.13 -7.11
CA PHE A 23 -7.65 9.01 -6.90
C PHE A 23 -9.07 9.32 -7.41
N GLN A 24 -9.43 10.60 -7.59
CA GLN A 24 -10.70 11.04 -8.19
C GLN A 24 -10.62 11.21 -9.72
N LEU A 25 -9.44 11.04 -10.33
CA LEU A 25 -9.30 11.11 -11.78
C LEU A 25 -9.84 9.82 -12.42
N GLU A 26 -10.34 9.95 -13.65
CA GLU A 26 -10.94 8.84 -14.38
C GLU A 26 -10.00 8.30 -15.47
N LEU A 27 -9.98 6.97 -15.59
CA LEU A 27 -9.35 6.20 -16.64
C LEU A 27 -10.44 5.32 -17.27
N SER A 28 -10.85 5.63 -18.50
CA SER A 28 -11.89 4.88 -19.26
C SER A 28 -13.16 4.58 -18.46
N GLY A 29 -13.77 5.61 -17.86
CA GLY A 29 -15.05 5.51 -17.14
C GLY A 29 -14.95 4.95 -15.72
N GLU A 30 -13.74 4.67 -15.22
CA GLU A 30 -13.52 4.22 -13.84
C GLU A 30 -12.46 5.10 -13.17
N THR A 31 -12.67 5.42 -11.89
CA THR A 31 -11.73 6.25 -11.13
C THR A 31 -10.43 5.50 -10.85
N VAL A 32 -9.32 6.22 -10.68
CA VAL A 32 -8.05 5.66 -10.20
C VAL A 32 -8.25 4.94 -8.86
N PHE A 33 -9.09 5.49 -7.97
CA PHE A 33 -9.49 4.83 -6.74
C PHE A 33 -10.06 3.44 -7.00
N SER A 34 -11.09 3.34 -7.83
CA SER A 34 -11.77 2.08 -8.08
C SER A 34 -10.87 1.06 -8.79
N ARG A 35 -10.02 1.50 -9.71
CA ARG A 35 -9.02 0.62 -10.34
C ARG A 35 -8.03 0.05 -9.32
N ALA A 36 -7.53 0.86 -8.40
CA ALA A 36 -6.64 0.37 -7.34
C ALA A 36 -7.35 -0.58 -6.38
N VAL A 37 -8.58 -0.28 -5.97
CA VAL A 37 -9.36 -1.12 -5.04
C VAL A 37 -9.78 -2.45 -5.68
N ARG A 38 -10.08 -2.46 -6.99
CA ARG A 38 -10.36 -3.68 -7.76
C ARG A 38 -9.23 -4.70 -7.75
N SER A 39 -8.02 -4.31 -7.38
CA SER A 39 -6.96 -5.27 -7.12
C SER A 39 -7.42 -6.39 -6.19
N PHE A 40 -8.30 -6.07 -5.24
CA PHE A 40 -8.80 -7.01 -4.24
C PHE A 40 -10.24 -7.49 -4.50
N GLU A 41 -10.71 -7.48 -5.75
CA GLU A 41 -12.11 -7.83 -6.07
C GLU A 41 -12.52 -9.23 -5.59
N HIS A 42 -11.57 -10.17 -5.55
CA HIS A 42 -11.78 -11.52 -5.01
C HIS A 42 -12.07 -11.59 -3.51
N TYR A 43 -11.87 -10.48 -2.81
CA TYR A 43 -11.99 -10.36 -1.38
C TYR A 43 -13.12 -9.40 -0.95
N PHE A 44 -13.87 -8.82 -1.89
CA PHE A 44 -14.94 -7.85 -1.59
C PHE A 44 -16.03 -8.40 -0.66
N ASP A 45 -16.31 -9.70 -0.72
CA ASP A 45 -17.33 -10.36 0.09
C ASP A 45 -16.77 -11.03 1.36
N SER A 46 -15.46 -11.21 1.47
CA SER A 46 -14.83 -12.04 2.51
C SER A 46 -13.93 -11.27 3.47
N GLU A 47 -13.37 -10.13 3.06
CA GLU A 47 -12.45 -9.34 3.85
C GLU A 47 -13.05 -8.02 4.31
N ARG A 48 -12.60 -7.56 5.48
CA ARG A 48 -12.82 -6.18 5.91
C ARG A 48 -11.85 -5.26 5.20
N PHE A 49 -12.33 -4.10 4.74
CA PHE A 49 -11.53 -3.03 4.18
C PHE A 49 -11.52 -1.80 5.10
N LEU A 50 -10.36 -1.17 5.24
CA LEU A 50 -10.18 0.08 5.97
C LEU A 50 -9.54 1.13 5.06
N PHE A 51 -10.25 2.22 4.82
CA PHE A 51 -9.75 3.36 4.07
C PHE A 51 -9.39 4.49 5.03
N ILE A 52 -8.16 4.99 4.95
CA ILE A 52 -7.69 6.07 5.83
C ILE A 52 -7.49 7.32 4.99
N THR A 53 -8.36 8.31 5.20
CA THR A 53 -8.51 9.48 4.32
C THR A 53 -8.18 10.78 5.05
N ARG A 54 -8.07 11.87 4.28
CA ARG A 54 -8.14 13.25 4.79
C ARG A 54 -9.52 13.84 4.54
N PRO A 55 -9.94 14.88 5.27
CA PRO A 55 -11.23 15.53 5.04
C PRO A 55 -11.26 16.40 3.77
N ASP A 56 -10.10 16.67 3.16
CA ASP A 56 -9.96 17.54 2.00
C ASP A 56 -10.66 16.95 0.75
N TYR A 57 -11.08 17.81 -0.18
CA TYR A 57 -11.65 17.43 -1.49
C TYR A 57 -12.88 16.50 -1.42
N ASP A 58 -13.64 16.56 -0.33
CA ASP A 58 -14.78 15.67 -0.07
C ASP A 58 -14.42 14.18 -0.15
N THR A 59 -13.16 13.85 0.17
CA THR A 59 -12.61 12.51 0.02
C THR A 59 -13.40 11.45 0.78
N PRO A 60 -13.86 11.66 2.03
CA PRO A 60 -14.63 10.65 2.74
C PRO A 60 -15.94 10.30 2.04
N ALA A 61 -16.69 11.29 1.53
CA ALA A 61 -17.94 11.06 0.81
C ALA A 61 -17.69 10.39 -0.54
N PHE A 62 -16.67 10.84 -1.28
CA PHE A 62 -16.23 10.21 -2.53
C PHE A 62 -15.89 8.73 -2.33
N VAL A 63 -15.08 8.40 -1.31
CA VAL A 63 -14.70 7.03 -0.99
C VAL A 63 -15.93 6.21 -0.67
N SER A 64 -16.80 6.65 0.25
CA SER A 64 -18.02 5.91 0.58
C SER A 64 -18.89 5.61 -0.65
N SER A 65 -19.08 6.60 -1.55
CA SER A 65 -19.84 6.40 -2.79
C SER A 65 -19.19 5.37 -3.73
N GLU A 66 -17.86 5.37 -3.86
CA GLU A 66 -17.17 4.40 -4.71
C GLU A 66 -17.19 3.00 -4.10
N LEU A 67 -17.13 2.86 -2.77
CA LEU A 67 -17.25 1.58 -2.08
C LEU A 67 -18.63 0.95 -2.30
N GLU A 68 -19.69 1.75 -2.21
CA GLU A 68 -21.05 1.32 -2.54
C GLU A 68 -21.15 0.87 -4.01
N ARG A 69 -20.55 1.64 -4.94
CA ARG A 69 -20.55 1.30 -6.38
C ARG A 69 -19.79 0.00 -6.68
N LEU A 70 -18.70 -0.27 -5.95
CA LEU A 70 -17.91 -1.48 -6.08
C LEU A 70 -18.56 -2.70 -5.42
N GLY A 71 -19.55 -2.49 -4.55
CA GLY A 71 -20.25 -3.58 -3.86
C GLY A 71 -19.42 -4.25 -2.76
N ILE A 72 -18.54 -3.51 -2.08
CA ILE A 72 -17.69 -4.08 -1.02
C ILE A 72 -18.55 -4.32 0.23
N ALA A 73 -18.64 -5.57 0.68
CA ALA A 73 -19.57 -5.99 1.72
C ALA A 73 -19.22 -5.43 3.11
N ASN A 74 -17.93 -5.25 3.40
CA ASN A 74 -17.45 -4.81 4.71
C ASN A 74 -16.31 -3.80 4.58
N ALA A 75 -16.64 -2.52 4.57
CA ALA A 75 -15.66 -1.44 4.51
C ALA A 75 -15.94 -0.35 5.55
N SER A 76 -14.88 0.26 6.07
CA SER A 76 -14.95 1.44 6.94
C SER A 76 -14.01 2.53 6.46
N VAL A 77 -14.43 3.79 6.64
CA VAL A 77 -13.63 4.97 6.31
C VAL A 77 -13.27 5.72 7.59
N THR A 78 -11.98 5.90 7.84
CA THR A 78 -11.44 6.68 8.96
C THR A 78 -10.78 7.93 8.42
N THR A 79 -11.10 9.10 8.98
CA THR A 79 -10.54 10.38 8.53
C THR A 79 -9.52 10.92 9.55
N ILE A 80 -8.34 11.28 9.05
CA ILE A 80 -7.26 11.93 9.81
C ILE A 80 -7.12 13.36 9.30
N ALA A 81 -7.38 14.34 10.17
CA ALA A 81 -7.40 15.76 9.81
C ALA A 81 -6.05 16.48 9.97
N HIS A 82 -4.99 15.78 10.37
CA HIS A 82 -3.64 16.32 10.54
C HIS A 82 -2.62 15.58 9.68
N ASP A 83 -1.48 16.21 9.45
CA ASP A 83 -0.37 15.58 8.75
C ASP A 83 0.22 14.45 9.59
N THR A 84 0.52 13.34 8.93
CA THR A 84 1.19 12.18 9.54
C THR A 84 2.62 12.12 9.03
N GLN A 85 3.52 11.60 9.85
CA GLN A 85 4.91 11.35 9.56
C GLN A 85 5.10 10.06 8.73
N GLY A 86 4.39 9.94 7.61
CA GLY A 86 4.47 8.82 6.67
C GLY A 86 3.33 7.81 6.75
N GLN A 87 3.37 6.83 5.83
CA GLN A 87 2.31 5.84 5.62
C GLN A 87 2.16 4.90 6.83
N ALA A 88 3.25 4.52 7.49
CA ALA A 88 3.19 3.64 8.65
C ALA A 88 2.45 4.30 9.83
N GLU A 89 2.70 5.59 10.08
CA GLU A 89 1.94 6.33 11.10
C GLU A 89 0.46 6.47 10.72
N THR A 90 0.16 6.75 9.44
CA THR A 90 -1.22 6.80 8.95
C THR A 90 -1.97 5.52 9.27
N VAL A 91 -1.36 4.37 8.98
CA VAL A 91 -1.96 3.05 9.24
C VAL A 91 -2.18 2.84 10.74
N SER A 92 -1.16 3.04 11.58
CA SER A 92 -1.29 2.91 13.05
C SER A 92 -2.44 3.75 13.63
N LEU A 93 -2.58 5.00 13.17
CA LEU A 93 -3.67 5.88 13.60
C LEU A 93 -5.06 5.39 13.17
N GLY A 94 -5.16 4.71 12.02
CA GLY A 94 -6.42 4.11 11.53
C GLY A 94 -6.81 2.80 12.24
N LEU A 95 -5.86 2.12 12.89
CA LEU A 95 -6.05 0.80 13.50
C LEU A 95 -6.58 0.82 14.94
N LYS A 96 -7.00 1.98 15.48
CA LYS A 96 -7.36 2.16 16.91
C LYS A 96 -8.35 1.11 17.44
N ASP A 97 -9.33 0.72 16.64
CA ASP A 97 -10.38 -0.23 17.02
C ASP A 97 -10.17 -1.64 16.42
N THR A 98 -8.95 -1.94 15.95
CA THR A 98 -8.60 -3.24 15.37
C THR A 98 -7.93 -4.15 16.40
N ALA A 99 -8.38 -5.39 16.46
CA ALA A 99 -7.81 -6.41 17.35
C ALA A 99 -6.33 -6.66 17.07
N GLY A 100 -5.53 -6.89 18.11
CA GLY A 100 -4.09 -7.13 17.99
C GLY A 100 -3.72 -8.32 17.10
N SER A 101 -4.56 -9.35 17.08
CA SER A 101 -4.39 -10.57 16.27
C SER A 101 -4.84 -10.43 14.81
N GLU A 102 -5.47 -9.31 14.42
CA GLU A 102 -5.98 -9.13 13.06
C GLU A 102 -4.84 -9.08 12.04
N PRO A 103 -4.86 -9.89 10.97
CA PRO A 103 -3.90 -9.78 9.88
C PRO A 103 -4.11 -8.50 9.06
N LEU A 104 -3.00 -7.86 8.71
CA LEU A 104 -3.00 -6.60 7.97
C LEU A 104 -2.42 -6.80 6.58
N LEU A 105 -3.18 -6.44 5.54
CA LEU A 105 -2.69 -6.29 4.18
C LEU A 105 -2.78 -4.81 3.81
N ILE A 106 -1.65 -4.11 3.75
CA ILE A 106 -1.59 -2.68 3.48
C ILE A 106 -1.26 -2.48 2.00
N PHE A 107 -2.00 -1.58 1.34
CA PHE A 107 -1.75 -1.24 -0.06
C PHE A 107 -1.95 0.26 -0.31
N ASN A 108 -1.39 0.77 -1.40
CA ASN A 108 -1.51 2.17 -1.81
C ASN A 108 -2.66 2.37 -2.82
N ILE A 109 -2.99 3.64 -3.11
CA ILE A 109 -4.09 3.99 -4.04
C ILE A 109 -3.59 4.34 -5.45
N ASP A 110 -2.30 4.14 -5.72
CA ASP A 110 -1.65 4.44 -7.00
C ASP A 110 -0.98 3.24 -7.66
N THR A 111 -1.30 2.04 -7.21
CA THR A 111 -0.91 0.79 -7.87
C THR A 111 -2.18 0.01 -8.24
N PHE A 112 -2.22 -0.56 -9.44
CA PHE A 112 -3.28 -1.46 -9.90
C PHE A 112 -2.67 -2.87 -10.00
N ARG A 113 -3.07 -3.79 -9.13
CA ARG A 113 -2.59 -5.17 -9.10
C ARG A 113 -3.66 -6.11 -9.66
N TYR A 114 -3.40 -6.72 -10.81
CA TYR A 114 -4.38 -7.54 -11.52
C TYR A 114 -4.48 -8.96 -10.99
N ASP A 115 -5.71 -9.43 -10.73
CA ASP A 115 -5.98 -10.80 -10.26
C ASP A 115 -5.19 -11.20 -8.99
N TYR A 116 -5.04 -10.26 -8.05
CA TYR A 116 -4.30 -10.53 -6.82
C TYR A 116 -4.90 -11.71 -6.04
N ARG A 117 -4.01 -12.63 -5.64
CA ARG A 117 -4.26 -13.70 -4.69
C ARG A 117 -3.23 -13.61 -3.57
N LYS A 118 -3.68 -13.80 -2.34
CA LYS A 118 -2.77 -14.08 -1.23
C LYS A 118 -1.91 -15.30 -1.58
N PRO A 119 -0.58 -15.25 -1.38
CA PRO A 119 0.30 -16.36 -1.71
C PRO A 119 0.01 -17.58 -0.82
N ASP A 120 0.30 -18.78 -1.34
CA ASP A 120 0.05 -20.06 -0.63
C ASP A 120 0.79 -20.15 0.72
N PHE A 121 1.90 -19.42 0.86
CA PHE A 121 2.70 -19.40 2.08
C PHE A 121 2.21 -18.42 3.14
N ILE A 122 1.13 -17.67 2.92
CA ILE A 122 0.74 -16.53 3.78
C ILE A 122 0.59 -16.94 5.26
N ASP A 123 0.07 -18.14 5.54
CA ASP A 123 -0.10 -18.66 6.90
C ASP A 123 1.20 -19.15 7.56
N THR A 124 2.27 -19.32 6.76
CA THR A 124 3.58 -19.83 7.19
C THR A 124 4.62 -18.73 7.43
N CYS A 125 4.26 -17.46 7.19
CA CYS A 125 5.13 -16.31 7.42
C CYS A 125 4.56 -15.39 8.51
N ASP A 126 5.40 -14.49 9.03
CA ASP A 126 5.02 -13.41 9.94
C ASP A 126 4.77 -12.10 9.19
N GLY A 127 5.26 -12.00 7.96
CA GLY A 127 4.98 -10.92 7.03
C GLY A 127 5.51 -11.24 5.64
N TYR A 128 5.01 -10.55 4.62
CA TYR A 128 5.59 -10.61 3.29
C TYR A 128 5.42 -9.31 2.51
N LEU A 129 6.26 -9.14 1.50
CA LEU A 129 6.21 -8.02 0.55
C LEU A 129 5.94 -8.58 -0.86
N GLU A 130 4.99 -8.01 -1.59
CA GLU A 130 4.89 -8.27 -3.03
C GLU A 130 5.95 -7.40 -3.75
N VAL A 131 6.67 -8.01 -4.68
CA VAL A 131 7.77 -7.36 -5.39
C VAL A 131 7.69 -7.66 -6.87
N PHE A 132 8.35 -6.83 -7.68
CA PHE A 132 8.54 -7.06 -9.10
C PHE A 132 9.97 -6.69 -9.48
N SER A 133 10.49 -7.27 -10.57
CA SER A 133 11.78 -6.87 -11.11
C SER A 133 11.68 -5.52 -11.83
N GLY A 134 12.23 -4.46 -11.23
CA GLY A 134 12.10 -3.09 -11.72
C GLY A 134 13.43 -2.33 -11.86
N GLU A 135 13.38 -1.21 -12.58
CA GLU A 135 14.47 -0.26 -12.80
C GLU A 135 14.34 0.99 -11.89
N GLY A 136 15.44 1.71 -11.69
CA GLY A 136 15.50 2.95 -10.90
C GLY A 136 15.64 2.74 -9.39
N ASP A 137 15.75 3.86 -8.66
CA ASP A 137 16.13 3.91 -7.22
C ASP A 137 15.07 4.53 -6.31
N HIS A 138 13.87 4.79 -6.83
CA HIS A 138 12.82 5.51 -6.09
C HIS A 138 11.88 4.58 -5.31
N TRP A 139 12.07 3.27 -5.42
CA TRP A 139 11.29 2.21 -4.78
C TRP A 139 11.79 1.89 -3.36
N SER A 140 11.01 1.08 -2.65
CA SER A 140 11.55 0.23 -1.58
C SER A 140 12.08 -1.07 -2.20
N PHE A 141 13.10 -1.68 -1.59
CA PHE A 141 13.76 -2.87 -2.12
C PHE A 141 13.85 -3.98 -1.07
N VAL A 142 13.97 -5.21 -1.55
CA VAL A 142 14.20 -6.43 -0.77
C VAL A 142 15.57 -7.01 -1.11
N GLU A 143 16.38 -7.38 -0.11
CA GLU A 143 17.50 -8.31 -0.32
C GLU A 143 17.00 -9.75 -0.19
N PRO A 144 16.98 -10.54 -1.28
CA PRO A 144 16.45 -11.89 -1.27
C PRO A 144 17.41 -12.86 -0.55
N GLY A 145 16.83 -13.76 0.24
CA GLY A 145 17.49 -14.90 0.86
C GLY A 145 17.06 -16.23 0.23
N ALA A 146 17.41 -17.34 0.88
CA ALA A 146 16.96 -18.67 0.45
C ALA A 146 15.43 -18.82 0.62
N GLU A 147 14.80 -19.65 -0.21
CA GLU A 147 13.36 -19.99 -0.11
C GLU A 147 12.43 -18.75 -0.07
N ASN A 148 12.72 -17.75 -0.90
CA ASN A 148 12.00 -16.47 -0.97
C ASN A 148 11.93 -15.72 0.38
N SER A 149 12.90 -15.92 1.27
CA SER A 149 13.04 -15.12 2.48
C SER A 149 13.58 -13.72 2.19
N VAL A 150 13.33 -12.78 3.10
CA VAL A 150 13.82 -11.40 3.04
C VAL A 150 14.92 -11.22 4.10
N LEU A 151 16.14 -10.88 3.67
CA LEU A 151 17.27 -10.66 4.57
C LEU A 151 17.30 -9.24 5.14
N ARG A 152 16.86 -8.26 4.35
CA ARG A 152 16.62 -6.87 4.77
C ARG A 152 15.78 -6.14 3.73
N THR A 153 15.23 -5.01 4.12
CA THR A 153 14.55 -4.05 3.24
C THR A 153 15.23 -2.68 3.28
N THR A 154 15.13 -1.92 2.20
CA THR A 154 15.58 -0.52 2.16
C THR A 154 14.53 0.36 1.50
N GLU A 155 14.59 1.66 1.77
CA GLU A 155 13.72 2.68 1.17
C GLU A 155 14.60 3.65 0.38
N LYS A 156 14.39 3.76 -0.95
CA LYS A 156 15.13 4.67 -1.84
C LYS A 156 16.65 4.45 -1.86
N GLU A 157 17.08 3.24 -1.55
CA GLU A 157 18.45 2.76 -1.66
C GLU A 157 18.40 1.40 -2.36
N ARG A 158 18.87 1.35 -3.61
CA ARG A 158 18.84 0.12 -4.42
C ARG A 158 19.82 -0.91 -3.87
N ILE A 159 19.29 -2.06 -3.45
CA ILE A 159 20.07 -3.22 -2.96
C ILE A 159 19.86 -4.50 -3.79
N SER A 160 18.89 -4.50 -4.70
CA SER A 160 18.56 -5.61 -5.61
C SER A 160 17.74 -5.09 -6.81
N SER A 161 17.33 -5.97 -7.74
CA SER A 161 16.30 -5.66 -8.75
C SER A 161 14.86 -5.76 -8.23
N LEU A 162 14.64 -6.29 -7.01
CA LEU A 162 13.32 -6.56 -6.47
C LEU A 162 12.77 -5.30 -5.80
N CYS A 163 11.84 -4.66 -6.50
CA CYS A 163 11.16 -3.44 -6.07
C CYS A 163 9.81 -3.80 -5.43
N SER A 164 9.50 -3.19 -4.29
CA SER A 164 8.15 -3.25 -3.70
C SER A 164 7.15 -2.51 -4.57
N ASP A 165 5.96 -3.09 -4.75
CA ASP A 165 4.83 -2.44 -5.43
C ASP A 165 3.91 -1.63 -4.50
N GLY A 166 4.17 -1.68 -3.20
CA GLY A 166 3.35 -1.03 -2.17
C GLY A 166 2.43 -1.98 -1.39
N LEU A 167 2.44 -3.28 -1.68
CA LEU A 167 1.70 -4.29 -0.92
C LEU A 167 2.55 -4.90 0.19
N TYR A 168 2.06 -4.72 1.42
CA TYR A 168 2.75 -5.14 2.63
C TYR A 168 1.82 -5.94 3.53
N TYR A 169 2.19 -7.18 3.83
CA TYR A 169 1.47 -8.03 4.76
C TYR A 169 2.16 -8.13 6.11
N PHE A 170 1.37 -8.05 7.18
CA PHE A 170 1.76 -8.40 8.54
C PHE A 170 0.76 -9.40 9.10
N LYS A 171 1.26 -10.52 9.64
CA LYS A 171 0.43 -11.59 10.19
C LYS A 171 -0.52 -11.10 11.27
N THR A 172 -0.09 -10.12 12.07
CA THR A 172 -0.90 -9.52 13.11
C THR A 172 -0.67 -8.01 13.17
N ARG A 173 -1.70 -7.28 13.59
CA ARG A 173 -1.62 -5.85 13.90
C ARG A 173 -0.56 -5.56 14.96
N ASP A 174 -0.41 -6.43 15.95
CA ASP A 174 0.59 -6.22 17.00
C ASP A 174 2.03 -6.31 16.47
N LEU A 175 2.33 -7.18 15.49
CA LEU A 175 3.64 -7.21 14.83
C LEU A 175 3.94 -5.88 14.14
N PHE A 176 2.96 -5.33 13.43
CA PHE A 176 3.08 -4.02 12.78
C PHE A 176 3.35 -2.90 13.80
N GLU A 177 2.57 -2.84 14.89
CA GLU A 177 2.73 -1.80 15.92
C GLU A 177 4.04 -1.93 16.70
N THR A 178 4.50 -3.16 16.98
CA THR A 178 5.83 -3.40 17.57
C THR A 178 6.92 -2.87 16.66
N ALA A 179 6.89 -3.21 15.37
CA ALA A 179 7.88 -2.74 14.41
C ALA A 179 7.90 -1.21 14.28
N LEU A 180 6.72 -0.58 14.22
CA LEU A 180 6.60 0.87 14.17
C LEU A 180 7.05 1.55 15.47
N SER A 181 6.71 0.98 16.63
CA SER A 181 7.11 1.53 17.93
C SER A 181 8.62 1.51 18.10
N GLU A 182 9.30 0.46 17.63
CA GLU A 182 10.76 0.40 17.60
C GLU A 182 11.37 1.41 16.63
N ALA A 183 10.81 1.54 15.42
CA ALA A 183 11.26 2.54 14.45
C ALA A 183 11.15 3.96 15.03
N ARG A 184 10.05 4.27 15.72
CA ARG A 184 9.86 5.53 16.45
C ARG A 184 10.90 5.72 17.56
N ALA A 185 11.14 4.70 18.38
CA ALA A 185 12.12 4.77 19.47
C ALA A 185 13.55 5.01 18.97
N LYS A 186 13.89 4.50 17.79
CA LYS A 186 15.21 4.67 17.15
C LYS A 186 15.26 5.87 16.18
N ASN A 187 14.15 6.57 15.98
CA ASN A 187 13.97 7.60 14.96
C ASN A 187 14.41 7.15 13.54
N GLU A 188 14.13 5.89 13.22
CA GLU A 188 14.43 5.26 11.92
C GLU A 188 13.44 5.78 10.86
N THR A 189 13.79 6.90 10.25
CA THR A 189 12.99 7.57 9.21
C THR A 189 13.79 7.69 7.92
N THR A 190 13.10 7.69 6.78
CA THR A 190 13.69 8.05 5.49
C THR A 190 13.15 9.40 5.08
N LYS A 191 14.03 10.41 4.93
CA LYS A 191 13.62 11.80 4.66
C LYS A 191 12.57 12.34 5.65
N GLY A 192 12.64 11.91 6.91
CA GLY A 192 11.75 12.34 7.98
C GLY A 192 10.42 11.58 8.07
N GLU A 193 10.17 10.58 7.21
CA GLU A 193 8.92 9.80 7.19
C GLU A 193 9.14 8.35 7.63
N PHE A 194 8.14 7.77 8.28
CA PHE A 194 8.04 6.34 8.59
C PHE A 194 7.38 5.60 7.41
N TYR A 195 8.23 4.96 6.60
CA TYR A 195 7.82 4.05 5.53
C TYR A 195 7.52 2.66 6.09
N ILE A 196 6.68 1.89 5.38
CA ILE A 196 6.31 0.53 5.82
C ILE A 196 7.45 -0.46 5.56
N ALA A 197 8.08 -0.43 4.38
CA ALA A 197 9.11 -1.41 4.03
C ALA A 197 10.25 -1.50 5.06
N PRO A 198 10.84 -0.41 5.58
CA PRO A 198 11.88 -0.50 6.61
C PRO A 198 11.46 -1.17 7.92
N LEU A 199 10.15 -1.22 8.24
CA LEU A 199 9.66 -1.86 9.48
C LEU A 199 9.98 -3.36 9.53
N TYR A 200 10.06 -4.02 8.38
CA TYR A 200 10.42 -5.43 8.30
C TYR A 200 11.82 -5.70 8.84
N ASN A 201 12.76 -4.75 8.77
CA ASN A 201 14.10 -4.94 9.32
C ASN A 201 14.11 -5.19 10.82
N THR A 202 13.19 -4.57 11.56
CA THR A 202 13.02 -4.82 13.00
C THR A 202 12.54 -6.25 13.25
N LEU A 203 11.55 -6.71 12.47
CA LEU A 203 11.00 -8.06 12.58
C LEU A 203 12.01 -9.13 12.19
N ILE A 204 12.79 -8.90 11.13
CA ILE A 204 13.86 -9.81 10.69
C ILE A 204 14.91 -9.94 11.80
N LYS A 205 15.31 -8.83 12.43
CA LYS A 205 16.27 -8.84 13.55
C LYS A 205 15.75 -9.61 14.77
N SER A 206 14.43 -9.66 14.98
CA SER A 206 13.81 -10.44 16.07
C SER A 206 13.54 -11.91 15.70
N GLY A 207 13.93 -12.34 14.50
CA GLY A 207 13.80 -13.71 14.04
C GLY A 207 12.45 -14.05 13.39
N ALA A 208 11.63 -13.04 13.06
CA ALA A 208 10.38 -13.25 12.35
C ALA A 208 10.62 -13.77 10.92
N SER A 209 9.73 -14.64 10.44
CA SER A 209 9.79 -15.18 9.09
C SER A 209 9.19 -14.18 8.10
N ILE A 210 10.04 -13.42 7.40
CA ILE A 210 9.61 -12.50 6.36
C ILE A 210 9.91 -13.09 4.98
N LYS A 211 8.90 -13.11 4.11
CA LYS A 211 8.98 -13.63 2.73
C LYS A 211 8.72 -12.54 1.70
N TYR A 212 8.97 -12.85 0.43
CA TYR A 212 8.49 -12.04 -0.69
C TYR A 212 7.78 -12.93 -1.71
N GLU A 213 6.89 -12.32 -2.49
CA GLU A 213 6.30 -12.92 -3.70
C GLU A 213 6.67 -12.04 -4.89
N GLU A 214 7.26 -12.61 -5.93
CA GLU A 214 7.62 -11.87 -7.14
C GLU A 214 6.52 -12.01 -8.20
N ILE A 215 6.04 -10.88 -8.73
CA ILE A 215 5.02 -10.82 -9.77
C ILE A 215 5.57 -10.33 -11.10
N ALA A 216 4.87 -10.64 -12.19
CA ALA A 216 5.23 -10.14 -13.51
C ALA A 216 4.85 -8.66 -13.70
N LEU A 217 5.51 -7.98 -14.64
CA LEU A 217 5.12 -6.61 -15.03
C LEU A 217 3.76 -6.55 -15.76
N SER A 218 3.26 -7.66 -16.31
CA SER A 218 1.92 -7.74 -16.91
C SER A 218 0.79 -7.73 -15.87
N GLU A 219 1.17 -7.95 -14.62
CA GLU A 219 0.30 -8.17 -13.48
C GLU A 219 0.08 -6.89 -12.65
N ILE A 220 0.74 -5.80 -13.04
CA ILE A 220 0.76 -4.54 -12.30
C ILE A 220 0.83 -3.33 -13.23
N ASP A 221 0.16 -2.25 -12.85
CA ASP A 221 0.33 -0.91 -13.41
C ASP A 221 0.51 0.13 -12.28
N PHE A 222 1.28 1.19 -12.53
CA PHE A 222 1.49 2.30 -11.60
C PHE A 222 0.78 3.58 -12.10
N CYS A 223 0.24 4.36 -11.17
CA CYS A 223 -0.48 5.60 -11.41
C CYS A 223 -0.12 6.69 -10.36
N GLY A 224 1.15 6.73 -9.94
CA GLY A 224 1.66 7.63 -8.90
C GLY A 224 2.05 9.02 -9.40
N THR A 225 2.20 9.18 -10.71
CA THR A 225 2.64 10.41 -11.38
C THR A 225 1.72 10.81 -12.54
N PRO A 226 1.71 12.09 -12.95
CA PRO A 226 0.97 12.54 -14.13
C PRO A 226 1.35 11.80 -15.42
N ASP A 227 2.64 11.49 -15.62
CA ASP A 227 3.11 10.80 -16.82
C ASP A 227 2.59 9.36 -16.89
N GLU A 228 2.59 8.65 -15.76
CA GLU A 228 1.99 7.33 -15.63
C GLU A 228 0.47 7.37 -15.88
N PHE A 229 -0.23 8.35 -15.32
CA PHE A 229 -1.66 8.54 -15.55
C PHE A 229 -1.98 8.74 -17.05
N GLU A 230 -1.23 9.60 -17.74
CA GLU A 230 -1.42 9.83 -19.18
C GLU A 230 -1.04 8.61 -20.03
N ALA A 231 -0.05 7.82 -19.62
CA ALA A 231 0.28 6.55 -20.26
C ALA A 231 -0.87 5.53 -20.12
N LEU A 232 -1.41 5.39 -18.91
CA LEU A 232 -2.56 4.51 -18.64
C LEU A 232 -3.81 4.95 -19.38
N LYS A 233 -4.06 6.26 -19.47
CA LYS A 233 -5.19 6.80 -20.22
C LYS A 233 -5.14 6.36 -21.69
N LYS A 234 -3.96 6.33 -22.30
CA LYS A 234 -3.78 5.79 -23.66
C LYS A 234 -4.01 4.29 -23.71
N LYS A 235 -3.42 3.54 -22.76
CA LYS A 235 -3.56 2.07 -22.64
C LYS A 235 -5.01 1.62 -22.52
N PHE A 236 -5.84 2.32 -21.76
CA PHE A 236 -7.26 1.97 -21.58
C PHE A 236 -8.20 2.56 -22.63
N SER A 237 -7.70 3.44 -23.51
CA SER A 237 -8.51 4.00 -24.62
C SER A 237 -8.36 3.21 -25.93
N SER A 238 -7.37 2.32 -26.00
CA SER A 238 -7.13 1.39 -27.12
C SER A 238 -7.88 0.08 -26.92
#